data_AF-A0A532T4U2-F1
#
_entry.id   AF-A0A532T4U2-F1
#
_cell.length_a   1.000
_cell.length_b   1.000
_cell.length_c   1.000
_cell.angle_alpha   90.00
_cell.angle_beta   90.00
_cell.angle_gamma   90.00
#
_symmetry.space_group_name_H-M   'P 1'
#
loop_
_entity.id
_entity.type
_entity.pdbx_description
1 polymer ?
#
loop_
_entity_poly.entity_id
_entity_poly.type
_entity_poly.pdbx_seq_one_letter_code
_entity_poly.pdbx_strand_id
1 'polypeptide(L)' 'MESNDIKALTKRMDVIINLMMRDIKFNGNNITDAEKIKLLNDMGLKYTEIADIMGKTPTNVSVVLAKLKRKK' A
#
# COMPACT_ATOMS: atom_id res chain seq x y z
N MET A 1 13.81 -25.36 2.21
CA MET A 1 12.57 -25.49 3.00
C MET A 1 12.12 -24.18 3.63
N GLU A 2 12.99 -23.16 3.80
CA GLU A 2 12.67 -21.86 4.43
C GLU A 2 11.74 -20.90 3.64
N SER A 3 11.48 -21.15 2.34
CA SER A 3 10.72 -20.20 1.51
C SER A 3 9.24 -20.08 1.91
N ASN A 4 8.65 -21.11 2.51
CA ASN A 4 7.23 -21.08 2.87
C ASN A 4 6.97 -20.25 4.12
N ASP A 5 7.90 -20.26 5.07
CA ASP A 5 7.76 -19.48 6.31
C ASP A 5 7.90 -17.98 6.03
N ILE A 6 8.84 -17.61 5.15
CA ILE A 6 8.99 -16.21 4.71
C ILE A 6 7.74 -15.74 3.96
N LYS A 7 7.20 -16.54 3.03
CA LYS A 7 5.96 -16.19 2.32
C LYS A 7 4.77 -16.02 3.26
N ALA A 8 4.64 -16.91 4.25
CA ALA A 8 3.60 -16.83 5.25
C ALA A 8 3.75 -15.56 6.12
N LEU A 9 4.98 -15.21 6.49
CA LEU A 9 5.29 -13.99 7.22
C LEU A 9 4.93 -12.73 6.42
N THR A 10 5.35 -12.64 5.15
CA THR A 10 5.00 -11.53 4.26
C THR A 10 3.49 -11.33 4.18
N LYS A 11 2.73 -12.41 3.95
CA LYS A 11 1.27 -12.32 3.88
C LYS A 11 0.63 -11.84 5.19
N ARG A 12 1.18 -12.23 6.34
CA ARG A 12 0.71 -11.73 7.65
C ARG A 12 1.03 -10.24 7.82
N MET A 13 2.21 -9.80 7.38
CA MET A 13 2.59 -8.38 7.40
C MET A 13 1.67 -7.55 6.50
N ASP A 14 1.34 -8.03 5.29
CA ASP A 14 0.41 -7.35 4.37
C ASP A 14 -0.97 -7.13 5.02
N VAL A 15 -1.47 -8.15 5.73
CA VAL A 15 -2.74 -8.05 6.47
C VAL A 15 -2.65 -7.01 7.59
N ILE A 16 -1.57 -7.00 8.37
CA ILE A 16 -1.35 -6.02 9.45
C ILE A 16 -1.31 -4.61 8.87
N ILE A 17 -0.55 -4.39 7.79
CA ILE A 17 -0.46 -3.09 7.12
C ILE A 17 -1.85 -2.64 6.64
N ASN A 18 -2.61 -3.54 6.01
CA ASN A 18 -3.96 -3.21 5.53
C ASN A 18 -4.90 -2.85 6.70
N LEU A 19 -4.84 -3.57 7.82
CA LEU A 19 -5.60 -3.25 9.02
C LEU A 19 -5.23 -1.87 9.58
N MET A 20 -3.94 -1.58 9.72
CA MET A 20 -3.48 -0.27 10.17
C MET A 20 -3.98 0.83 9.23
N MET A 21 -3.90 0.62 7.91
CA MET A 21 -4.34 1.57 6.90
C MET A 21 -5.85 1.85 6.88
N ARG A 22 -6.70 1.01 7.48
CA ARG A 22 -8.14 1.28 7.57
C ARG A 22 -8.46 2.44 8.50
N ASP A 23 -7.74 2.52 9.63
CA ASP A 23 -8.07 3.43 10.72
C ASP A 23 -7.11 4.62 10.85
N ILE A 24 -6.10 4.73 9.98
CA ILE A 24 -5.21 5.89 9.98
C ILE A 24 -6.02 7.15 9.64
N LYS A 25 -6.01 8.07 10.60
CA LYS A 25 -6.47 9.44 10.44
C LYS A 25 -5.27 10.38 10.39
N PHE A 26 -5.27 11.30 9.44
CA PHE A 26 -4.32 12.40 9.39
C PHE A 26 -5.08 13.71 9.68
N ASN A 27 -4.65 14.44 10.71
CA ASN A 27 -5.34 15.65 11.18
C ASN A 27 -6.85 15.45 11.46
N GLY A 28 -7.23 14.29 12.01
CA GLY A 28 -8.63 13.95 12.31
C GLY A 28 -9.46 13.48 11.12
N ASN A 29 -8.93 13.56 9.89
CA ASN A 29 -9.60 13.09 8.67
C ASN A 29 -9.09 11.71 8.26
N ASN A 30 -9.96 10.89 7.66
CA ASN A 30 -9.55 9.63 7.05
C ASN A 30 -8.60 9.92 5.89
N ILE A 31 -7.47 9.22 5.84
CA ILE A 31 -6.56 9.36 4.70
C ILE A 31 -7.19 8.79 3.44
N THR A 32 -7.01 9.49 2.33
CA THR A 32 -7.47 9.07 1.00
C THR A 32 -6.66 7.88 0.49
N ASP A 33 -7.23 7.13 -0.46
CA ASP A 33 -6.49 6.05 -1.12
C ASP A 33 -5.20 6.53 -1.80
N ALA A 34 -5.18 7.75 -2.32
CA ALA A 34 -3.98 8.32 -2.93
C ALA A 34 -2.87 8.57 -1.90
N GLU A 35 -3.22 9.02 -0.70
CA GLU A 35 -2.26 9.20 0.40
C GLU A 35 -1.75 7.86 0.93
N LYS A 36 -2.62 6.84 1.03
CA LYS A 36 -2.22 5.46 1.37
C LYS A 36 -1.22 4.90 0.35
N ILE A 37 -1.53 5.04 -0.94
CA ILE A 37 -0.64 4.60 -2.04
C ILE A 37 0.71 5.32 -1.96
N LYS A 38 0.69 6.63 -1.71
CA LYS A 38 1.91 7.42 -1.56
C LYS A 38 2.77 6.92 -0.39
N LEU A 39 2.16 6.72 0.78
CA LEU A 39 2.86 6.28 1.98
C LEU A 39 3.52 4.91 1.78
N LEU A 40 2.82 3.95 1.18
CA LEU A 40 3.38 2.62 0.88
C LEU A 40 4.52 2.71 -0.15
N ASN A 41 4.38 3.54 -1.18
CA ASN A 41 5.45 3.77 -2.14
C ASN A 41 6.68 4.44 -1.51
N ASP A 42 6.46 5.41 -0.60
CA ASP A 42 7.53 6.07 0.15
C ASP A 42 8.25 5.11 1.12
N MET A 43 7.60 4.01 1.52
CA MET A 43 8.20 2.88 2.26
C MET A 43 8.97 1.89 1.36
N GLY A 44 9.02 2.13 0.05
CA GLY A 44 9.79 1.33 -0.91
C GLY A 44 9.03 0.15 -1.54
N LEU A 45 7.73 0.01 -1.27
CA LEU A 45 6.90 -1.02 -1.89
C LEU A 45 6.68 -0.72 -3.38
N LYS A 46 6.71 -1.77 -4.21
CA LYS A 46 6.40 -1.70 -5.64
C LYS A 46 4.89 -1.59 -5.85
N TYR A 47 4.49 -0.97 -6.96
CA TYR A 47 3.08 -0.76 -7.29
C TYR A 47 2.24 -2.06 -7.33
N THR A 48 2.84 -3.21 -7.65
CA THR A 48 2.17 -4.52 -7.60
C THR A 48 1.91 -4.97 -6.17
N GLU A 49 2.88 -4.81 -5.28
CA GLU A 49 2.74 -5.17 -3.86
C GLU A 49 1.71 -4.26 -3.17
N ILE A 50 1.74 -2.96 -3.50
CA ILE A 50 0.73 -2.00 -3.03
C ILE A 50 -0.68 -2.40 -3.51
N ALA A 51 -0.81 -2.85 -4.75
CA ALA A 51 -2.09 -3.29 -5.31
C ALA A 51 -2.65 -4.48 -4.53
N ASP A 52 -1.81 -5.46 -4.20
CA ASP A 52 -2.19 -6.63 -3.42
C ASP A 52 -2.61 -6.25 -1.98
N ILE A 53 -1.82 -5.39 -1.30
CA ILE A 53 -2.13 -4.91 0.06
C ILE A 53 -3.47 -4.17 0.08
N MET A 54 -3.73 -3.32 -0.92
CA MET A 54 -4.90 -2.45 -0.97
C MET A 54 -6.13 -3.08 -1.63
N GLY A 55 -6.03 -4.29 -2.18
CA GLY A 55 -7.10 -4.92 -2.95
C GLY A 55 -7.50 -4.12 -4.20
N LYS A 56 -6.51 -3.56 -4.90
CA LYS A 56 -6.68 -2.73 -6.11
C LYS A 56 -5.99 -3.37 -7.31
N THR A 57 -6.23 -2.83 -8.51
CA THR A 57 -5.49 -3.27 -9.70
C THR A 57 -4.13 -2.56 -9.78
N PRO A 58 -3.07 -3.23 -10.29
CA PRO A 58 -1.77 -2.59 -10.50
C PRO A 58 -1.86 -1.34 -11.39
N THR A 59 -2.76 -1.35 -12.38
CA THR A 59 -3.05 -0.19 -13.23
C THR A 59 -3.60 1.00 -12.44
N ASN A 60 -4.54 0.76 -11.51
CA ASN A 60 -5.08 1.82 -10.66
C ASN A 60 -3.97 2.48 -9.82
N VAL A 61 -3.12 1.67 -9.18
CA VAL A 61 -2.00 2.16 -8.36
C VAL A 61 -1.00 2.95 -9.22
N SER A 62 -0.64 2.42 -10.39
CA SER A 62 0.27 3.09 -11.34
C SER A 62 -0.23 4.46 -11.77
N VAL A 63 -1.52 4.57 -12.13
CA VAL A 63 -2.15 5.84 -12.50
C VAL A 63 -2.13 6.84 -11.34
N VAL A 64 -2.40 6.40 -10.11
CA VAL A 64 -2.35 7.26 -8.93
C VAL A 64 -0.94 7.78 -8.68
N LEU A 65 0.08 6.90 -8.71
CA LEU A 65 1.48 7.30 -8.56
C LEU A 65 1.93 8.27 -9.64
N ALA A 66 1.51 8.07 -10.90
CA ALA A 66 1.79 8.98 -11.99
C ALA A 66 1.17 10.37 -11.77
N LYS A 67 -0.08 10.43 -11.28
CA LYS A 67 -0.75 11.69 -10.93
C LYS A 67 -0.05 12.41 -9.77
N LEU A 68 0.40 11.68 -8.76
CA LEU A 68 1.12 12.25 -7.61
C LEU A 68 2.47 12.85 -8.02
N LYS A 69 3.21 12.21 -8.93
CA LYS A 69 4.47 12.75 -9.46
C LYS A 69 4.30 14.06 -10.21
N ARG A 70 3.19 14.24 -10.95
CA ARG A 70 2.89 15.48 -11.69
C ARG A 70 2.43 16.64 -10.80
N LYS A 71 2.08 16.36 -9.55
CA LYS A 71 1.58 17.34 -8.58
C LYS A 71 2.68 17.90 -7.67
N LYS A 72 3.89 17.34 -7.74
CA LYS A 72 5.12 17.92 -7.17
C LYS A 72 5.65 19.00 -8.10
#